data_AF-A0A2G9YHB6-F1
#
_entry.id   AF-A0A2G9YHB6-F1
#
_cell.length_a   1.000
_cell.length_b   1.000
_cell.length_c   1.000
_cell.angle_alpha   90.00
_cell.angle_beta   90.00
_cell.angle_gamma   90.00
#
_symmetry.space_group_name_H-M   'P 1'
#
loop_
_entity.id
_entity.type
_entity.pdbx_description
1 polymer ?
#
loop_
_entity_poly.entity_id
_entity_poly.type
_entity_poly.pdbx_seq_one_letter_code
_entity_poly.pdbx_strand_id
1 'polypeptide(L)' 'MVDVLTTFFVAKGAQIKDVYGNIMSLSKIKPGSSVTVDYVKEKDGRFIVSNIVVIIRSQGRR' A
#
# COMPACT_ATOMS: atom_id res chain seq x y z
N MET A 1 12.50 15.76 -11.03
CA MET A 1 12.00 14.79 -10.03
C MET A 1 10.48 14.91 -10.06
N VAL A 2 9.76 13.90 -10.53
CA VAL A 2 8.30 14.00 -10.62
C VAL A 2 7.72 13.53 -9.29
N ASP A 3 7.39 14.48 -8.41
CA ASP A 3 6.50 14.21 -7.27
C ASP A 3 5.08 14.05 -7.81
N VAL A 4 4.75 12.86 -8.31
CA VAL A 4 3.36 12.53 -8.57
C VAL A 4 2.73 12.19 -7.23
N LEU A 5 1.95 13.13 -6.66
CA LEU A 5 0.97 12.83 -5.62
C LEU A 5 -0.14 11.95 -6.23
N THR A 6 0.19 10.71 -6.55
CA THR A 6 -0.78 9.75 -7.08
C THR A 6 -1.59 9.23 -5.91
N THR A 7 -2.88 9.55 -5.89
CA THR A 7 -3.80 8.96 -4.92
C THR A 7 -4.24 7.60 -5.43
N PHE A 8 -3.93 6.55 -4.67
CA PHE A 8 -4.40 5.20 -4.93
C PHE A 8 -5.67 4.91 -4.14
N PHE A 9 -6.64 4.29 -4.79
CA PHE A 9 -7.86 3.81 -4.14
C PHE A 9 -7.72 2.33 -3.86
N VAL A 10 -7.84 1.95 -2.58
CA VAL A 10 -7.82 0.54 -2.16
C VAL A 10 -9.22 -0.03 -2.27
N ALA A 11 -9.38 -1.10 -3.07
CA ALA A 11 -10.65 -1.78 -3.18
C ALA A 11 -11.07 -2.40 -1.83
N LYS A 12 -12.38 -2.40 -1.51
CA LYS A 12 -12.92 -2.91 -0.23
C LYS A 12 -12.52 -4.37 0.08
N GLY A 13 -12.20 -5.17 -0.93
CA GLY A 13 -11.75 -6.56 -0.79
C GLY A 13 -10.24 -6.78 -0.92
N ALA A 14 -9.43 -5.72 -1.01
CA ALA A 14 -7.99 -5.85 -1.13
C ALA A 14 -7.41 -6.44 0.16
N GLN A 15 -6.64 -7.52 0.02
CA GLN A 15 -5.85 -8.04 1.12
C GLN A 15 -4.60 -7.19 1.30
N ILE A 16 -4.37 -6.76 2.53
CA ILE A 16 -3.15 -6.07 2.92
C ILE A 16 -2.35 -7.06 3.74
N LYS A 17 -1.12 -7.33 3.31
CA LYS A 17 -0.24 -8.31 3.95
C LYS A 17 1.04 -7.63 4.40
N ASP A 18 1.62 -8.13 5.48
CA ASP A 18 3.01 -7.80 5.81
C ASP A 18 3.97 -8.56 4.88
N VAL A 19 5.27 -8.32 5.04
CA VAL A 19 6.33 -8.98 4.27
C VAL A 19 6.40 -10.50 4.47
N TYR A 20 5.73 -11.03 5.51
CA TYR A 20 5.66 -12.46 5.81
C TYR A 20 4.34 -13.08 5.33
N GLY A 21 3.48 -12.31 4.65
CA GLY A 21 2.20 -12.77 4.12
C GLY A 21 1.05 -12.73 5.12
N ASN A 22 1.24 -12.21 6.35
CA ASN A 22 0.18 -12.11 7.34
C ASN A 22 -0.78 -10.98 6.99
N ILE A 23 -2.09 -11.26 7.03
CA ILE A 23 -3.12 -10.25 6.80
C ILE A 23 -3.06 -9.19 7.91
N MET A 24 -3.06 -7.92 7.51
CA MET A 24 -3.02 -6.78 8.40
C MET A 24 -4.08 -5.73 8.04
N SER A 25 -4.44 -4.90 9.03
CA SER A 25 -5.33 -3.77 8.81
C SER A 25 -4.61 -2.61 8.12
N LEU A 26 -5.33 -1.88 7.25
CA LEU A 26 -4.85 -0.63 6.63
C LEU A 26 -4.42 0.41 7.68
N SER A 27 -5.08 0.43 8.85
CA SER A 27 -4.76 1.36 9.95
C SER A 27 -3.34 1.18 10.53
N LYS A 28 -2.65 0.08 10.19
CA LYS A 28 -1.26 -0.15 10.57
C LYS A 28 -0.27 0.50 9.60
N ILE A 29 -0.71 0.99 8.43
CA ILE A 29 0.11 1.77 7.51
C ILE A 29 0.19 3.20 8.03
N LYS A 30 1.41 3.64 8.34
CA LYS A 30 1.69 5.00 8.83
C LYS A 30 2.36 5.85 7.76
N PRO A 31 2.24 7.19 7.82
CA PRO A 31 3.06 8.08 6.99
C PRO A 31 4.54 7.69 7.05
N GLY A 32 5.19 7.62 5.88
CA GLY A 32 6.58 7.16 5.74
C GLY A 32 6.77 5.65 5.60
N SER A 33 5.70 4.84 5.70
CA SER A 33 5.76 3.41 5.36
C SER A 33 5.97 3.21 3.86
N SER A 34 6.70 2.17 3.49
CA SER A 34 6.81 1.75 2.09
C SER A 34 5.75 0.69 1.79
N VAL A 35 5.12 0.79 0.63
CA VAL A 35 4.07 -0.14 0.21
C VAL A 35 4.40 -0.62 -1.20
N THR A 36 4.36 -1.93 -1.39
CA THR A 36 4.47 -2.59 -2.68
C THR A 36 3.10 -3.06 -3.12
N VAL A 37 2.81 -2.87 -4.39
CA VAL A 37 1.51 -3.18 -4.99
C VAL A 37 1.75 -4.08 -6.19
N ASP A 38 1.12 -5.25 -6.20
CA ASP A 38 1.30 -6.23 -7.28
C ASP A 38 0.40 -5.93 -8.49
N TYR A 39 -0.77 -5.34 -8.27
CA TYR A 39 -1.73 -5.08 -9.33
C TYR A 39 -2.36 -3.69 -9.21
N VAL A 40 -2.16 -2.89 -10.25
CA VAL A 40 -2.78 -1.57 -10.42
C VAL A 40 -3.65 -1.61 -11.68
N LYS A 41 -4.93 -1.26 -11.54
CA LYS A 41 -5.85 -1.06 -12.66
C LYS A 41 -6.30 0.39 -12.70
N GLU A 42 -6.16 1.03 -13.84
CA GLU A 42 -6.78 2.33 -14.07
C GLU A 42 -8.26 2.16 -14.44
N LYS A 43 -9.12 2.96 -13.82
CA LYS A 43 -10.53 3.08 -14.18
C LYS A 43 -10.99 4.51 -13.92
N ASP A 44 -11.58 5.16 -14.91
CA ASP A 44 -12.13 6.52 -14.82
C ASP A 44 -11.11 7.54 -14.28
N GLY A 45 -9.84 7.45 -14.74
CA GLY A 45 -8.75 8.31 -14.29
C GLY A 45 -8.26 8.04 -12.85
N ARG A 46 -8.68 6.92 -12.24
CA ARG A 46 -8.27 6.50 -10.90
C ARG A 46 -7.48 5.21 -10.94
N PHE A 47 -6.41 5.14 -10.15
CA PHE A 47 -5.64 3.91 -9.95
C PHE A 47 -6.23 3.10 -8.79
N ILE A 48 -6.85 1.97 -9.13
CA ILE A 48 -7.43 1.02 -8.21
C ILE A 48 -6.41 -0.08 -7.96
N VAL A 49 -6.14 -0.36 -6.68
CA VAL A 49 -5.13 -1.31 -6.26
C VAL A 49 -5.76 -2.58 -5.69
N SER A 50 -5.21 -3.74 -6.08
CA SER A 50 -5.53 -5.05 -5.49
C SER A 50 -4.26 -5.75 -5.02
N ASN A 51 -4.34 -6.41 -3.86
CA ASN A 51 -3.23 -7.09 -3.17
C ASN A 51 -2.06 -6.15 -2.83
N ILE A 52 -2.00 -5.73 -1.56
CA ILE A 52 -1.05 -4.73 -1.07
C ILE A 52 -0.09 -5.42 -0.10
N VAL A 53 1.21 -5.33 -0.37
CA VAL A 53 2.26 -5.80 0.56
C VAL A 53 2.89 -4.57 1.21
N VAL A 54 2.82 -4.49 2.53
CA VAL A 54 3.36 -3.35 3.29
C VAL A 54 4.74 -3.70 3.80
N ILE A 55 5.73 -2.90 3.40
CA ILE A 55 7.07 -2.92 3.98
C ILE A 55 7.09 -1.81 5.03
N ILE A 56 6.70 -2.17 6.26
CA ILE A 56 6.93 -1.30 7.40
C ILE A 56 8.45 -1.29 7.60
N ARG A 57 9.12 -0.20 7.23
CA ARG A 57 10.43 0.07 7.83
C ARG A 57 10.15 0.17 9.32
N SER A 58 10.46 -0.89 10.06
CA SER A 58 10.63 -0.79 11.50
C SER A 58 11.59 0.37 11.67
N GLN A 59 11.09 1.51 12.15
CA GLN A 59 11.98 2.55 12.65
C GLN A 59 12.72 1.87 13.79
N GLY A 60 13.92 1.36 13.48
CA GLY A 60 14.83 0.86 14.48
C GLY A 60 14.98 1.98 15.48
N ARG A 61 14.56 1.72 16.72
CA ARG A 61 14.89 2.57 17.85
C ARG A 61 16.40 2.78 17.80
N ARG A 62 16.82 3.98 17.42
CA ARG A 62 18.14 4.53 17.69
C ARG A 62 17.94 5.74 18.57
#